data_AF-A0A5D2W0Z1-F1
#
_entry.id   AF-A0A5D2W0Z1-F1
#
_cell.length_a   1.000
_cell.length_b   1.000
_cell.length_c   1.000
_cell.angle_alpha   90.00
_cell.angle_beta   90.00
_cell.angle_gamma   90.00
#
_symmetry.space_group_name_H-M   'P 1'
#
loop_
_entity.id
_entity.type
_entity.pdbx_description
1 polymer ?
#
loop_
_entity_poly.entity_id
_entity_poly.type
_entity_poly.pdbx_seq_one_letter_code
_entity_poly.pdbx_strand_id
1 'polypeptide(L)'
;MAMKSFSVFFFVLLLASPILQVARCQSEAEADVAEAVEGGELGIVGEEAQDFGSGNFDSAPGVETLCLFPKNSAKLVSAGEETELLVGVENVGESPVNVIAITASVHLPFDHRMLVQNLSAQAFNNASVPPSKQATFPYIFAVSKYLQPGTFDLVGNIFYEIDQHPYQSTFYNGTIEVAEAGGFLSVESVFLVTLGIALLVLFGLWLHGQFQRISKKTKRAPKVEVGTRTTDTSLDEWLQGTAYTQSASKSKKKK
;
A
#
# COMPACT_ATOMS: atom_id res chain seq x y z
N MET A 1 15.18 -8.07 -37.14
CA MET A 1 14.04 -7.25 -36.67
C MET A 1 13.64 -7.53 -35.21
N ALA A 2 14.37 -8.36 -34.44
CA ALA A 2 14.03 -8.69 -33.05
C ALA A 2 14.83 -7.89 -31.99
N MET A 3 16.02 -7.36 -32.33
CA MET A 3 16.82 -6.53 -31.41
C MET A 3 16.25 -5.13 -31.22
N LYS A 4 15.56 -4.58 -32.23
CA LYS A 4 14.90 -3.26 -32.15
C LYS A 4 13.65 -3.29 -31.26
N SER A 5 12.87 -4.38 -31.27
CA SER A 5 11.70 -4.52 -30.41
C SER A 5 12.06 -4.80 -28.94
N PHE A 6 13.16 -5.51 -28.68
CA PHE A 6 13.64 -5.75 -27.31
C PHE A 6 14.18 -4.47 -26.65
N SER A 7 14.86 -3.62 -27.43
CA SER A 7 15.35 -2.32 -26.96
C SER A 7 14.21 -1.34 -26.64
N VAL A 8 13.10 -1.38 -27.39
CA VAL A 8 11.93 -0.54 -27.12
C VAL A 8 11.17 -1.01 -25.87
N PHE A 9 11.02 -2.32 -25.67
CA PHE A 9 10.40 -2.87 -24.45
C PHE A 9 11.19 -2.55 -23.18
N PHE A 10 12.52 -2.59 -23.24
CA PHE A 10 13.37 -2.24 -22.10
C PHE A 10 13.28 -0.75 -21.74
N PHE A 11 13.10 0.11 -22.74
CA PHE A 11 12.92 1.56 -22.53
C PHE A 11 11.55 1.90 -21.93
N VAL A 12 10.49 1.18 -22.33
CA VAL A 12 9.15 1.32 -21.74
C VAL A 12 9.10 0.79 -20.30
N LEU A 13 9.84 -0.29 -19.99
CA LEU A 13 9.95 -0.83 -18.63
C LEU A 13 10.72 0.11 -17.68
N LEU A 14 11.71 0.85 -18.20
CA LEU A 14 12.44 1.88 -17.44
C LEU A 14 11.60 3.14 -17.19
N LEU A 15 10.71 3.51 -18.11
CA LEU A 15 9.77 4.63 -17.94
C LEU A 15 8.64 4.32 -16.95
N ALA A 16 8.33 3.05 -16.70
CA ALA A 16 7.33 2.60 -15.73
C ALA A 16 7.91 2.34 -14.32
N SER A 17 9.21 2.59 -14.10
CA SER A 17 9.85 2.42 -12.80
C SER A 17 9.60 3.63 -11.90
N PRO A 18 9.05 3.47 -10.68
CA PRO A 18 8.85 4.57 -9.73
C PRO A 18 10.18 5.08 -9.13
N ILE A 19 11.31 4.45 -9.48
CA ILE A 19 12.63 4.76 -8.91
C ILE A 19 13.25 6.01 -9.58
N LEU A 20 12.75 6.43 -10.76
CA LEU A 20 13.28 7.57 -11.52
C LEU A 20 12.46 8.86 -11.37
N GLN A 21 11.34 8.85 -10.65
CA GLN A 21 10.61 10.07 -10.28
C GLN A 21 11.04 10.55 -8.88
N VAL A 22 12.34 10.76 -8.69
CA VAL A 22 12.81 11.66 -7.64
C VAL A 22 12.57 13.07 -8.15
N ALA A 23 11.50 13.69 -7.65
CA ALA A 23 11.23 15.12 -7.83
C ALA A 23 12.39 15.92 -7.23
N ARG A 24 13.28 16.39 -8.10
CA ARG A 24 14.27 17.41 -7.78
C ARG A 24 13.55 18.76 -7.89
N CYS A 25 13.05 19.30 -6.78
CA CYS A 25 12.63 20.70 -6.75
C CYS A 25 13.90 21.55 -6.79
N GLN A 26 14.20 22.13 -7.96
CA GLN A 26 15.17 23.21 -8.09
C GLN A 26 14.55 24.50 -7.57
N SER A 27 15.33 25.13 -6.70
CA SER A 27 15.30 26.54 -6.33
C SER A 27 15.66 27.41 -7.53
N GLU A 28 14.91 28.50 -7.71
CA GLU A 28 15.17 29.64 -8.60
C GLU A 28 14.29 30.79 -8.06
N ALA A 29 14.70 32.04 -7.85
CA ALA A 29 15.95 32.79 -7.92
C ALA A 29 15.79 34.00 -6.96
N GLU A 30 16.83 34.36 -6.18
CA GLU A 30 17.65 35.58 -6.32
C GLU A 30 16.96 36.92 -5.95
N ALA A 31 17.41 37.53 -4.84
CA ALA A 31 17.95 38.91 -4.80
C ALA A 31 18.32 39.31 -3.34
N ASP A 32 19.63 39.44 -3.14
CA ASP A 32 20.38 40.45 -2.37
C ASP A 32 19.64 41.28 -1.29
N VAL A 33 20.20 41.31 -0.07
CA VAL A 33 20.71 42.52 0.62
C VAL A 33 20.96 42.25 2.11
N ALA A 34 22.21 42.54 2.51
CA ALA A 34 22.72 42.92 3.83
C ALA A 34 22.91 41.86 4.93
N GLU A 35 24.18 41.60 5.22
CA GLU A 35 24.64 41.29 6.58
C GLU A 35 24.29 42.42 7.55
N ALA A 36 23.73 42.05 8.70
CA ALA A 36 23.86 42.79 9.94
C ALA A 36 24.05 41.77 11.08
N VAL A 37 25.28 41.70 11.56
CA VAL A 37 25.64 41.20 12.89
C VAL A 37 24.91 42.04 13.93
N GLU A 38 24.30 41.42 14.95
CA GLU A 38 24.59 41.64 16.38
C GLU A 38 23.41 41.18 17.28
N GLY A 39 23.76 40.40 18.31
CA GLY A 39 23.11 40.22 19.63
C GLY A 39 21.59 40.36 19.79
N GLY A 40 20.96 39.28 20.24
CA GLY A 40 19.63 39.38 20.85
C GLY A 40 19.08 38.04 21.32
N GLU A 41 19.28 37.75 22.61
CA GLU A 41 18.33 37.04 23.47
C GLU A 41 17.94 35.60 23.08
N LEU A 42 18.54 34.64 23.79
CA LEU A 42 17.99 33.29 23.94
C LEU A 42 16.63 33.40 24.62
N GLY A 43 15.59 33.58 23.82
CA GLY A 43 14.20 33.40 24.21
C GLY A 43 14.01 31.96 24.68
N ILE A 44 13.78 31.82 25.98
CA ILE A 44 13.41 30.58 26.65
C ILE A 44 12.15 30.05 25.96
N VAL A 45 12.28 28.96 25.21
CA VAL A 45 11.16 28.18 24.72
C VAL A 45 10.60 27.44 25.93
N GLY A 46 9.64 28.08 26.60
CA GLY A 46 8.72 27.41 27.52
C GLY A 46 7.75 26.56 26.73
N GLU A 47 8.22 25.41 26.24
CA GLU A 47 7.34 24.34 25.78
C GLU A 47 7.10 23.40 26.97
N GLU A 48 6.27 23.87 27.90
CA GLU A 48 5.59 22.99 28.84
C GLU A 48 4.51 22.25 28.05
N ALA A 49 4.91 21.26 27.27
CA ALA A 49 4.00 20.17 26.92
C ALA A 49 3.63 19.50 28.24
N GLN A 50 2.61 20.02 28.92
CA GLN A 50 2.06 19.40 30.12
C GLN A 50 1.66 17.98 29.73
N ASP A 51 2.33 17.01 30.34
CA ASP A 51 2.03 15.59 30.18
C ASP A 51 0.70 15.31 30.91
N PHE A 52 -0.40 15.57 30.22
CA PHE A 52 -1.75 15.28 30.70
C PHE A 52 -2.01 13.77 30.84
N GLY A 53 -1.09 12.90 30.40
CA GLY A 53 -1.25 11.44 30.40
C GLY A 53 -0.78 10.73 31.68
N SER A 54 -0.17 11.43 32.64
CA SER A 54 0.55 10.79 33.76
C SER A 54 -0.21 10.79 35.10
N GLY A 55 -1.25 11.61 35.25
CA GLY A 55 -2.04 11.68 36.48
C GLY A 55 -3.31 10.83 36.39
N ASN A 56 -3.46 9.83 37.25
CA ASN A 56 -4.73 9.13 37.43
C ASN A 56 -5.63 9.98 38.35
N PHE A 57 -6.37 10.92 37.77
CA PHE A 57 -7.28 11.79 38.50
C PHE A 57 -8.68 11.16 38.62
N ASP A 58 -9.35 11.43 39.74
CA ASP A 58 -10.74 11.02 39.93
C ASP A 58 -11.70 11.98 39.22
N SER A 59 -12.94 11.55 39.02
CA SER A 59 -14.01 12.41 38.49
C SER A 59 -14.60 13.27 39.60
N ALA A 60 -14.76 14.57 39.33
CA ALA A 60 -15.39 15.49 40.27
C ALA A 60 -16.90 15.21 40.43
N PRO A 61 -17.45 15.30 41.65
CA PRO A 61 -18.90 15.26 41.84
C PRO A 61 -19.54 16.50 41.20
N GLY A 62 -20.66 16.32 40.49
CA GLY A 62 -21.42 17.40 39.86
C GLY A 62 -20.89 17.86 38.50
N VAL A 63 -19.97 17.12 37.87
CA VAL A 63 -19.60 17.32 36.47
C VAL A 63 -20.08 16.12 35.67
N GLU A 64 -21.02 16.35 34.77
CA GLU A 64 -21.51 15.34 33.84
C GLU A 64 -20.94 15.58 32.45
N THR A 65 -20.60 14.49 31.76
CA THR A 65 -20.03 14.57 30.42
C THR A 65 -20.85 13.72 29.47
N LEU A 66 -21.04 14.23 28.26
CA LEU A 66 -21.77 13.57 27.19
C LEU A 66 -20.98 13.70 25.89
N CYS A 67 -21.19 12.77 24.97
CA CYS A 67 -20.53 12.81 23.67
C CYS A 67 -21.53 12.65 22.53
N LEU A 68 -21.23 13.30 21.40
CA LEU A 68 -22.04 13.23 20.20
C LEU A 68 -21.16 13.18 18.96
N PHE A 69 -21.43 12.24 18.05
CA PHE A 69 -20.79 12.17 16.74
C PHE A 69 -21.69 12.83 15.68
N PRO A 70 -21.60 14.16 15.45
CA PRO A 70 -22.55 14.88 14.62
C PRO A 70 -22.57 14.40 13.17
N LYS A 71 -21.39 14.09 12.61
CA LYS A 71 -21.23 13.65 11.22
C LYS A 71 -21.22 12.13 11.06
N ASN A 72 -21.23 11.38 12.16
CA ASN A 72 -20.91 9.96 12.17
C ASN A 72 -21.76 9.18 13.19
N SER A 73 -23.07 9.09 12.94
CA SER A 73 -23.99 8.34 13.79
C SER A 73 -23.70 6.84 13.83
N ALA A 74 -23.08 6.31 12.77
CA ALA A 74 -22.68 4.90 12.66
C ALA A 74 -21.36 4.59 13.38
N LYS A 75 -20.64 5.59 13.91
CA LYS A 75 -19.33 5.44 14.57
C LYS A 75 -18.28 4.76 13.68
N LEU A 76 -18.36 4.99 12.37
CA LEU A 76 -17.45 4.48 11.36
C LEU A 76 -16.36 5.52 11.07
N VAL A 77 -15.14 5.28 11.52
CA VAL A 77 -14.00 6.19 11.37
C VAL A 77 -13.13 5.74 10.22
N SER A 78 -12.92 6.62 9.23
CA SER A 78 -11.98 6.36 8.15
C SER A 78 -10.53 6.56 8.62
N ALA A 79 -9.69 5.54 8.48
CA ALA A 79 -8.28 5.58 8.86
C ALA A 79 -7.50 6.63 8.06
N GLY A 80 -6.89 7.60 8.73
CA GLY A 80 -6.14 8.70 8.09
C GLY A 80 -6.99 9.93 7.72
N GLU A 81 -8.29 9.91 7.97
CA GLU A 81 -9.16 11.09 7.85
C GLU A 81 -9.53 11.64 9.24
N GLU A 82 -9.80 12.95 9.29
CA GLU A 82 -10.23 13.62 10.50
C GLU A 82 -11.70 13.30 10.80
N THR A 83 -11.97 12.88 12.04
CA THR A 83 -13.30 12.69 12.59
C THR A 83 -13.55 13.70 13.68
N GLU A 84 -14.74 14.30 13.65
CA GLU A 84 -15.18 15.27 14.63
C GLU A 84 -16.12 14.62 15.65
N LEU A 85 -15.83 14.85 16.93
CA LEU A 85 -16.60 14.42 18.09
C LEU A 85 -16.89 15.64 18.96
N LEU A 86 -18.14 15.81 19.40
CA LEU A 86 -18.52 16.88 20.31
C LEU A 86 -18.58 16.33 21.72
N VAL A 87 -17.87 16.97 22.65
CA VAL A 87 -17.90 16.65 24.08
C VAL A 87 -18.70 17.73 24.78
N GLY A 88 -19.86 17.36 25.31
CA GLY A 88 -20.66 18.22 26.18
C GLY A 88 -20.22 18.05 27.63
N VAL A 89 -20.06 19.17 28.32
CA VAL A 89 -19.75 19.23 29.75
C VAL A 89 -20.86 20.01 30.43
N GLU A 90 -21.56 19.36 31.36
CA GLU A 90 -22.57 19.96 32.19
C GLU A 90 -22.03 20.13 33.61
N ASN A 91 -22.01 21.37 34.09
CA ASN A 91 -21.59 21.71 35.44
C ASN A 91 -22.82 21.87 36.35
N VAL A 92 -23.09 20.84 37.14
CA VAL A 92 -24.15 20.81 38.19
C VAL A 92 -23.60 21.29 39.55
N GLY A 93 -22.29 21.49 39.66
CA GLY A 93 -21.62 21.98 40.86
C GLY A 93 -21.80 23.47 41.13
N GLU A 94 -21.27 23.93 42.27
CA GLU A 94 -21.31 25.34 42.70
C GLU A 94 -20.10 26.16 42.22
N SER A 95 -18.97 25.50 41.96
CA SER A 95 -17.73 26.13 41.48
C SER A 95 -17.64 26.07 39.95
N PRO A 96 -16.99 27.06 39.30
CA PRO A 96 -16.72 27.01 37.87
C PRO A 96 -15.72 25.88 37.54
N VAL A 97 -15.98 25.16 36.45
CA VAL A 97 -15.10 24.11 35.93
C VAL A 97 -14.23 24.70 34.84
N ASN A 98 -12.91 24.59 34.91
CA ASN A 98 -12.02 25.01 33.84
C ASN A 98 -11.50 23.78 33.08
N VAL A 99 -11.84 23.66 31.80
CA VAL A 99 -11.42 22.56 30.94
C VAL A 99 -10.00 22.84 30.44
N ILE A 100 -9.11 21.87 30.65
CA ILE A 100 -7.69 22.00 30.35
C ILE A 100 -7.36 21.28 29.04
N ALA A 101 -7.76 20.02 28.92
CA ALA A 101 -7.44 19.21 27.75
C ALA A 101 -8.45 18.09 27.51
N ILE A 102 -8.57 17.69 26.25
CA ILE A 102 -9.27 16.48 25.83
C ILE A 102 -8.27 15.56 25.15
N THR A 103 -8.26 14.29 25.55
CA THR A 103 -7.45 13.26 24.91
C THR A 103 -8.31 12.04 24.62
N ALA A 104 -7.87 11.24 23.67
CA ALA A 104 -8.49 9.95 23.40
C ALA A 104 -7.43 8.91 23.05
N SER A 105 -7.76 7.65 23.28
CA SER A 105 -6.91 6.52 22.95
C SER A 105 -7.74 5.38 22.40
N VAL A 106 -7.09 4.62 21.52
CA VAL A 106 -7.65 3.46 20.83
C VAL A 106 -7.06 2.20 21.42
N HIS A 107 -7.91 1.25 21.76
CA HIS A 107 -7.56 -0.03 22.38
C HIS A 107 -8.11 -1.20 21.58
N LEU A 108 -7.59 -2.39 21.87
CA LEU A 108 -8.12 -3.63 21.29
C LEU A 108 -9.48 -3.99 21.91
N PRO A 109 -10.44 -4.46 21.11
CA PRO A 109 -11.82 -4.71 21.58
C PRO A 109 -11.94 -5.89 22.55
N PHE A 110 -10.97 -6.80 22.54
CA PHE A 110 -10.95 -7.98 23.41
C PHE A 110 -10.11 -7.78 24.67
N ASP A 111 -9.26 -6.75 24.71
CA ASP A 111 -8.44 -6.40 25.87
C ASP A 111 -8.16 -4.89 25.89
N HIS A 112 -8.94 -4.16 26.69
CA HIS A 112 -8.80 -2.71 26.87
C HIS A 112 -7.45 -2.27 27.47
N ARG A 113 -6.66 -3.18 28.05
CA ARG A 113 -5.32 -2.84 28.57
C ARG A 113 -4.30 -2.70 27.45
N MET A 114 -4.59 -3.26 26.28
CA MET A 114 -3.73 -3.19 25.12
C MET A 114 -4.02 -1.92 24.33
N LEU A 115 -3.19 -0.90 24.55
CA LEU A 115 -3.23 0.35 23.82
C LEU A 115 -2.67 0.16 22.40
N VAL A 116 -3.48 0.55 21.41
CA VAL A 116 -3.11 0.52 19.99
C VAL A 116 -2.48 1.85 19.59
N GLN A 117 -3.15 2.96 19.93
CA GLN A 117 -2.71 4.30 19.54
C GLN A 117 -3.24 5.36 20.51
N ASN A 118 -2.38 6.30 20.90
CA ASN A 118 -2.80 7.57 21.49
C ASN A 118 -3.18 8.56 20.39
N LEU A 119 -4.37 9.16 20.50
CA LEU A 119 -4.84 10.18 19.57
C LEU A 119 -4.37 11.57 20.01
N SER A 120 -4.60 12.56 19.14
CA SER A 120 -4.19 13.93 19.36
C SER A 120 -4.75 14.47 20.68
N ALA A 121 -3.91 15.09 21.50
CA ALA A 121 -4.37 15.85 22.66
C ALA A 121 -4.79 17.25 22.21
N GLN A 122 -5.96 17.70 22.63
CA GLN A 122 -6.46 19.03 22.36
C GLN A 122 -6.50 19.83 23.66
N ALA A 123 -5.58 20.77 23.80
CA ALA A 123 -5.54 21.69 24.93
C ALA A 123 -6.51 22.86 24.73
N PHE A 124 -7.12 23.31 25.81
CA PHE A 124 -8.01 24.46 25.85
C PHE A 124 -7.42 25.52 26.76
N ASN A 125 -7.27 26.73 26.22
CA ASN A 125 -6.82 27.88 26.98
C ASN A 125 -8.04 28.64 27.51
N ASN A 126 -8.20 28.70 28.83
CA ASN A 126 -9.22 29.51 29.51
C ASN A 126 -10.67 29.10 29.17
N ALA A 127 -10.96 27.80 29.15
CA ALA A 127 -12.27 27.24 28.86
C ALA A 127 -13.08 27.00 30.15
N SER A 128 -13.71 28.05 30.67
CA SER A 128 -14.53 27.95 31.89
C SER A 128 -16.00 27.64 31.59
N VAL A 129 -16.55 26.63 32.28
CA VAL A 129 -17.97 26.28 32.32
C VAL A 129 -18.55 26.76 33.66
N PRO A 130 -19.38 27.83 33.64
CA PRO A 130 -19.96 28.35 34.87
C PRO A 130 -20.88 27.33 35.56
N PRO A 131 -21.16 27.52 36.86
CA PRO A 131 -22.12 26.71 37.61
C PRO A 131 -23.49 26.67 36.95
N SER A 132 -24.15 25.51 37.00
CA SER A 132 -25.48 25.26 36.42
C SER A 132 -25.59 25.57 34.93
N LYS A 133 -24.50 25.43 34.18
CA LYS A 133 -24.46 25.61 32.73
C LYS A 133 -23.78 24.44 32.06
N GLN A 134 -24.11 24.29 30.78
CA GLN A 134 -23.46 23.34 29.88
C GLN A 134 -22.61 24.08 28.84
N ALA A 135 -21.51 23.47 28.45
CA ALA A 135 -20.68 23.88 27.33
C ALA A 135 -20.40 22.69 26.42
N THR A 136 -20.03 22.95 25.17
CA THR A 136 -19.68 21.92 24.20
C THR A 136 -18.32 22.22 23.59
N PHE A 137 -17.45 21.23 23.58
CA PHE A 137 -16.09 21.30 23.09
C PHE A 137 -15.94 20.37 21.89
N PRO A 138 -15.59 20.89 20.70
CA PRO A 138 -15.28 20.05 19.57
C PRO A 138 -13.91 19.40 19.78
N TYR A 139 -13.84 18.09 19.54
CA TYR A 139 -12.64 17.29 19.55
C TYR A 139 -12.46 16.66 18.17
N ILE A 140 -11.39 17.04 17.49
CA ILE A 140 -11.06 16.54 16.15
C ILE A 140 -9.88 15.60 16.28
N PHE A 141 -10.03 14.37 15.82
CA PHE A 141 -8.99 13.37 15.86
C PHE A 141 -8.92 12.58 14.56
N ALA A 142 -7.75 12.03 14.25
CA ALA A 142 -7.57 11.11 13.14
C ALA A 142 -6.88 9.85 13.64
N VAL A 143 -7.38 8.71 13.19
CA VAL A 143 -6.73 7.42 13.44
C VAL A 143 -5.62 7.22 12.41
N SER A 144 -4.55 6.50 12.75
CA SER A 144 -3.45 6.24 11.81
C SER A 144 -3.95 5.66 10.48
N LYS A 145 -3.48 6.20 9.35
CA LYS A 145 -3.76 5.67 8.01
C LYS A 145 -3.34 4.19 7.85
N TYR A 146 -2.34 3.76 8.62
CA TYR A 146 -1.83 2.39 8.57
C TYR A 146 -2.54 1.46 9.54
N LEU A 147 -3.53 1.95 10.30
CA LEU A 147 -4.34 1.08 11.14
C LEU A 147 -5.20 0.18 10.25
N GLN A 148 -5.17 -1.11 10.51
CA GLN A 148 -5.96 -2.06 9.76
C GLN A 148 -7.46 -1.84 10.02
N PRO A 149 -8.31 -1.99 9.01
CA PRO A 149 -9.76 -1.94 9.20
C PRO A 149 -10.22 -2.98 10.21
N GLY A 150 -11.15 -2.60 11.09
CA GLY A 150 -11.65 -3.45 12.15
C GLY A 150 -12.35 -2.71 13.26
N THR A 151 -12.83 -3.45 14.25
CA THR A 151 -13.46 -2.90 15.45
C THR A 151 -12.42 -2.57 16.50
N PHE A 152 -12.46 -1.36 17.06
CA PHE A 152 -11.57 -0.92 18.13
C PHE A 152 -12.34 -0.20 19.21
N ASP A 153 -11.82 -0.18 20.43
CA ASP A 153 -12.42 0.59 21.50
C ASP A 153 -11.78 1.95 21.60
N LEU A 154 -12.62 2.98 21.59
CA LEU A 154 -12.23 4.37 21.77
C LEU A 154 -12.59 4.78 23.19
N VAL A 155 -11.58 5.26 23.91
CA VAL A 155 -11.72 5.83 25.24
C VAL A 155 -11.33 7.30 25.16
N GLY A 156 -12.27 8.18 25.48
CA GLY A 156 -12.09 9.62 25.49
C GLY A 156 -12.11 10.16 26.91
N ASN A 157 -11.06 10.89 27.29
CA ASN A 157 -10.92 11.51 28.60
C ASN A 157 -10.85 13.03 28.47
N ILE A 158 -11.54 13.71 29.39
CA ILE A 158 -11.45 15.17 29.56
C ILE A 158 -10.80 15.48 30.89
N PHE A 159 -9.82 16.38 30.86
CA PHE A 159 -9.09 16.89 32.00
C PHE A 159 -9.57 18.30 32.28
N TYR A 160 -9.93 18.55 33.52
CA TYR A 160 -10.45 19.84 33.96
C TYR A 160 -10.04 20.09 35.41
N GLU A 161 -10.07 21.34 35.83
CA GLU A 161 -9.81 21.73 37.20
C GLU A 161 -11.03 22.42 37.82
N ILE A 162 -11.19 22.23 39.12
CA ILE A 162 -12.16 22.94 39.96
C ILE A 162 -11.39 23.45 41.17
N ASP A 163 -11.45 24.75 41.45
CA ASP A 163 -10.75 25.36 42.58
C ASP A 163 -9.26 24.94 42.67
N GLN A 164 -8.56 24.93 41.53
CA GLN A 164 -7.15 24.54 41.36
C GLN A 164 -6.83 23.05 41.62
N HIS A 165 -7.86 22.20 41.77
CA HIS A 165 -7.70 20.75 41.87
C HIS A 165 -7.99 20.09 40.53
N PRO A 166 -7.05 19.29 39.97
CA PRO A 166 -7.25 18.59 38.71
C PRO A 166 -8.14 17.35 38.89
N TYR A 167 -9.04 17.14 37.93
CA TYR A 167 -9.96 16.03 37.83
C TYR A 167 -9.98 15.49 36.39
N GLN A 168 -10.40 14.24 36.25
CA GLN A 168 -10.55 13.59 34.96
C GLN A 168 -11.89 12.86 34.90
N SER A 169 -12.56 12.96 33.75
CA SER A 169 -13.76 12.18 33.47
C SER A 169 -13.66 11.53 32.09
N THR A 170 -14.18 10.31 31.98
CA THR A 170 -14.28 9.61 30.70
C THR A 170 -15.63 9.94 30.05
N PHE A 171 -15.60 10.74 28.98
CA PHE A 171 -16.82 11.16 28.28
C PHE A 171 -17.30 10.15 27.25
N TYR A 172 -16.42 9.25 26.80
CA TYR A 172 -16.77 8.16 25.90
C TYR A 172 -15.94 6.92 26.22
N ASN A 173 -16.61 5.78 26.34
CA ASN A 173 -15.98 4.48 26.41
C ASN A 173 -16.84 3.51 25.60
N GLY A 174 -16.41 3.21 24.39
CA GLY A 174 -17.14 2.28 23.54
C GLY A 174 -16.45 2.01 22.22
N THR A 175 -17.02 1.06 21.48
CA THR A 175 -16.45 0.57 20.23
C THR A 175 -16.74 1.53 19.08
N ILE A 176 -15.75 1.66 18.19
CA ILE A 176 -15.82 2.32 16.89
C ILE A 176 -15.38 1.32 15.82
N GLU A 177 -15.91 1.47 14.61
CA GLU A 177 -15.47 0.69 13.46
C GLU A 177 -14.50 1.54 12.64
N VAL A 178 -13.30 1.02 12.40
CA VAL A 178 -12.31 1.67 11.55
C VAL A 178 -12.39 1.08 10.15
N ALA A 179 -12.59 1.93 9.15
CA ALA A 179 -12.55 1.59 7.73
C ALA A 179 -11.31 2.18 7.08
N GLU A 180 -10.87 1.59 5.98
CA GLU A 180 -9.73 2.13 5.21
C GLU A 180 -10.14 3.40 4.46
N ALA A 181 -9.41 4.51 4.67
CA ALA A 181 -9.54 5.67 3.79
C ALA A 181 -8.72 5.45 2.52
N GLY A 182 -9.34 4.81 1.52
CA GLY A 182 -8.69 4.47 0.26
C GLY A 182 -9.65 4.52 -0.91
N GLY A 183 -9.30 5.30 -1.92
CA GLY A 183 -9.96 5.18 -3.23
C GLY A 183 -9.61 3.84 -3.90
N PHE A 184 -10.24 3.53 -5.02
CA PHE A 184 -10.03 2.29 -5.79
C PHE A 184 -8.57 2.01 -6.23
N LEU A 185 -7.67 2.97 -6.08
CA LEU A 185 -6.25 2.88 -6.44
C LEU A 185 -5.38 2.84 -5.19
N SER A 186 -5.35 1.69 -4.53
CA SER A 186 -4.42 1.42 -3.43
C SER A 186 -3.07 0.90 -3.93
N VAL A 187 -2.02 1.00 -3.11
CA VAL A 187 -0.68 0.47 -3.46
C VAL A 187 -0.72 -1.04 -3.66
N GLU A 188 -1.51 -1.74 -2.85
CA GLU A 188 -1.78 -3.18 -2.98
C GLU A 188 -2.42 -3.49 -4.33
N SER A 189 -3.41 -2.69 -4.75
CA SER A 189 -4.09 -2.88 -6.02
C SER A 189 -3.14 -2.68 -7.21
N VAL A 190 -2.32 -1.62 -7.18
CA VAL A 190 -1.28 -1.39 -8.21
C VAL A 190 -0.26 -2.53 -8.21
N PHE A 191 0.18 -2.98 -7.03
CA PHE A 191 1.12 -4.09 -6.90
C PHE A 191 0.55 -5.40 -7.47
N LEU A 192 -0.68 -5.77 -7.11
CA LEU A 192 -1.32 -7.00 -7.59
C LEU A 192 -1.59 -6.96 -9.10
N VAL A 193 -2.02 -5.83 -9.64
CA VAL A 193 -2.24 -5.68 -11.09
C VAL A 193 -0.92 -5.77 -11.84
N THR A 194 0.13 -5.08 -11.40
CA THR A 194 1.46 -5.15 -12.04
C THR A 194 2.07 -6.54 -11.94
N LEU A 195 1.95 -7.19 -10.78
CA LEU A 195 2.35 -8.59 -10.58
C LEU A 195 1.58 -9.53 -11.50
N GLY A 196 0.27 -9.36 -11.63
CA GLY A 196 -0.58 -10.15 -12.53
C GLY A 196 -0.14 -10.02 -13.98
N ILE A 197 0.12 -8.81 -14.45
CA ILE A 197 0.63 -8.56 -15.81
C ILE A 197 2.00 -9.21 -16.00
N ALA A 198 2.91 -9.07 -15.03
CA ALA A 198 4.25 -9.67 -15.10
C ALA A 198 4.19 -11.21 -15.21
N LEU A 199 3.30 -11.85 -14.43
CA LEU A 199 3.07 -13.29 -14.48
C LEU A 199 2.47 -13.73 -15.83
N LEU A 200 1.54 -12.95 -16.40
CA LEU A 200 0.97 -13.24 -17.72
C LEU A 200 2.02 -13.15 -18.83
N VAL A 201 2.90 -12.14 -18.79
CA VAL A 201 4.01 -12.00 -19.75
C VAL A 201 4.97 -13.18 -19.63
N LEU A 202 5.34 -13.56 -18.40
CA LEU A 202 6.22 -14.71 -18.16
C LEU A 202 5.58 -16.02 -18.64
N PHE A 203 4.28 -16.21 -18.41
CA PHE A 203 3.52 -17.36 -18.88
C PHE A 203 3.45 -17.40 -20.41
N GLY A 204 3.22 -16.27 -21.07
CA GLY A 204 3.25 -16.16 -22.54
C GLY A 204 4.62 -16.52 -23.13
N LEU A 205 5.70 -16.03 -22.53
CA LEU A 205 7.08 -16.38 -22.90
C LEU A 205 7.36 -17.87 -22.69
N TRP A 206 6.87 -18.45 -21.59
CA TRP A 206 7.00 -19.87 -21.29
C TRP A 206 6.28 -20.74 -22.33
N LEU A 207 5.00 -20.42 -22.63
CA LEU A 207 4.23 -21.11 -23.67
C LEU A 207 4.92 -21.03 -25.03
N HIS A 208 5.33 -19.83 -25.43
CA HIS A 208 6.06 -19.64 -26.70
C HIS A 208 7.36 -20.48 -26.73
N GLY A 209 8.10 -20.54 -25.62
CA GLY A 209 9.27 -21.41 -25.48
C GLY A 209 8.93 -22.91 -25.61
N GLN A 210 7.83 -23.37 -25.02
CA GLN A 210 7.37 -24.76 -25.15
C GLN A 210 6.96 -25.08 -26.59
N PHE A 211 6.18 -24.21 -27.23
CA PHE A 211 5.81 -24.37 -28.64
C PHE A 211 7.03 -24.40 -29.56
N GLN A 212 8.06 -23.59 -29.30
CA GLN A 212 9.32 -23.68 -30.06
C GLN A 212 10.07 -25.00 -29.84
N ARG A 213 10.05 -25.56 -28.62
CA ARG A 213 10.67 -26.88 -28.34
C ARG A 213 9.93 -28.02 -29.03
N ILE A 214 8.60 -27.95 -29.11
CA ILE A 214 7.76 -28.94 -29.80
C ILE A 214 7.89 -28.80 -31.32
N SER A 215 7.85 -27.57 -31.85
CA SER A 215 7.96 -27.30 -33.29
C SER A 215 9.34 -27.66 -33.87
N LYS A 216 10.42 -27.48 -33.09
CA LYS A 216 11.77 -27.88 -33.52
C LYS A 216 11.97 -29.41 -33.62
N LYS A 217 11.08 -30.24 -33.07
CA LYS A 217 11.12 -31.71 -33.26
C LYS A 217 10.52 -32.19 -34.59
N THR A 218 9.91 -31.31 -35.38
CA THR A 218 9.24 -31.69 -36.65
C THR A 218 10.05 -31.34 -37.91
N LYS A 219 11.24 -30.75 -37.80
CA LYS A 219 12.20 -30.81 -38.91
C LYS A 219 12.87 -32.17 -38.91
N ARG A 220 12.13 -33.18 -39.39
CA ARG A 220 12.70 -34.45 -39.89
C ARG A 220 13.85 -34.04 -40.82
N ALA A 221 15.08 -34.41 -40.48
CA ALA A 221 16.21 -34.23 -41.37
C ALA A 221 15.81 -34.75 -42.77
N PRO A 222 16.22 -34.09 -43.87
CA PRO A 222 15.92 -34.61 -45.20
C PRO A 222 16.34 -36.08 -45.21
N LYS A 223 15.40 -36.96 -45.50
CA LYS A 223 15.67 -38.38 -45.66
C LYS A 223 16.74 -38.45 -46.74
N VAL A 224 17.97 -38.75 -46.34
CA VAL A 224 19.06 -39.01 -47.28
C VAL A 224 18.62 -40.26 -48.02
N GLU A 225 18.15 -40.06 -49.25
CA GLU A 225 17.86 -41.13 -50.18
C GLU A 225 19.21 -41.75 -50.53
N VAL A 226 19.62 -42.77 -49.78
CA VAL A 226 20.50 -43.82 -50.30
C VAL A 226 19.67 -44.62 -51.31
N GLY A 227 19.45 -43.99 -52.46
CA GLY A 227 18.90 -44.64 -53.65
C GLY A 227 20.04 -45.36 -54.35
N THR A 228 20.12 -46.68 -54.19
CA THR A 228 20.80 -47.55 -55.15
C THR A 228 20.00 -47.51 -56.44
N ARG A 229 20.24 -46.49 -57.26
CA ARG A 229 19.82 -46.49 -58.67
C ARG A 229 20.85 -47.32 -59.42
N THR A 230 20.58 -48.61 -59.62
CA THR A 230 21.32 -49.44 -60.57
C THR A 230 21.05 -48.91 -61.97
N THR A 231 21.89 -47.99 -62.44
CA THR A 231 22.10 -47.83 -63.88
C THR A 231 22.94 -49.01 -64.32
N ASP A 232 22.26 -50.10 -64.66
CA ASP A 232 22.81 -51.29 -65.33
C ASP A 232 23.24 -50.90 -66.76
N THR A 233 24.32 -50.12 -66.87
CA THR A 233 24.88 -49.72 -68.17
C THR A 233 26.38 -49.97 -68.27
N SER A 234 26.99 -50.65 -67.30
CA SER A 234 28.40 -51.06 -67.35
C SER A 234 28.64 -52.52 -66.97
N LEU A 235 27.60 -53.28 -66.61
CA LEU A 235 27.76 -54.68 -66.20
C LEU A 235 27.82 -55.67 -67.38
N ASP A 236 27.40 -55.26 -68.58
CA ASP A 236 27.34 -56.13 -69.76
C ASP A 236 28.53 -55.97 -70.73
N GLU A 237 29.38 -54.94 -70.55
CA GLU A 237 30.51 -54.68 -71.46
C GLU A 237 31.67 -55.68 -71.24
N TRP A 238 31.91 -56.09 -70.00
CA TRP A 238 32.96 -57.08 -69.66
C TRP A 238 32.53 -58.54 -69.89
N LEU A 239 31.24 -58.79 -70.16
CA LEU A 239 30.69 -60.12 -70.43
C LEU A 239 30.67 -60.48 -71.92
N GLN A 240 30.92 -59.52 -72.82
CA GLN A 240 31.03 -59.77 -74.26
C GLN A 240 32.23 -60.69 -74.56
N GLY A 241 31.97 -61.82 -75.23
CA GLY A 241 33.00 -62.81 -75.61
C GLY A 241 33.15 -63.99 -74.63
N THR A 242 32.44 -63.98 -73.51
CA THR A 242 32.39 -65.14 -72.59
C THR A 242 31.29 -66.13 -72.98
N ALA A 243 31.46 -67.42 -72.64
CA ALA A 243 30.52 -68.50 -72.94
C ALA A 243 29.08 -68.25 -72.43
N TYR A 244 28.91 -67.36 -71.44
CA TYR A 244 27.61 -66.92 -70.93
C TYR A 244 26.76 -66.18 -71.97
N THR A 245 27.39 -65.47 -72.92
CA THR A 245 26.68 -64.75 -74.00
C THR A 245 26.35 -65.63 -75.21
N GLN A 246 27.03 -66.78 -75.38
CA GLN A 246 26.76 -67.74 -76.46
C GLN A 246 25.51 -68.61 -76.22
N SER A 247 25.11 -68.83 -74.96
CA SER A 247 23.90 -69.59 -74.64
C SER A 247 22.61 -68.77 -74.83
N ALA A 248 22.69 -67.44 -74.64
CA ALA A 248 21.59 -66.51 -74.86
C ALA A 248 21.22 -66.31 -76.34
N SER A 249 22.17 -66.49 -77.27
CA SER A 249 21.91 -66.39 -78.71
C SER A 249 21.24 -67.63 -79.30
N LYS A 250 21.39 -68.80 -78.67
CA LYS A 250 20.77 -70.06 -79.13
C LYS A 250 19.30 -70.23 -78.72
N SER A 251 18.79 -69.53 -77.70
CA SER A 251 17.37 -69.61 -77.31
C SER A 251 16.43 -68.73 -78.16
N LYS A 252 16.97 -67.92 -79.08
CA LYS A 252 16.19 -67.10 -80.03
C LYS A 252 16.00 -67.70 -81.44
N LYS A 253 16.33 -68.98 -81.67
CA LYS A 253 16.13 -69.64 -82.98
C LYS A 253 15.32 -70.94 -82.87
N LYS A 254 14.03 -70.76 -82.55
CA LYS A 254 12.90 -71.48 -83.19
C LYS A 254 12.54 -70.57 -84.36
N LYS A 255 13.01 -70.80 -85.58
CA LYS A 255 12.71 -71.93 -86.47
C LYS A 255 13.97 -72.66 -86.94
#